data_AF-H6V3H1-F1
#
_entry.id   AF-H6V3H1-F1
#
_cell.length_a   1.000
_cell.length_b   1.000
_cell.length_c   1.000
_cell.angle_alpha   90.00
_cell.angle_beta   90.00
_cell.angle_gamma   90.00
#
_symmetry.space_group_name_H-M   'P 1'
#
loop_
_entity.id
_entity.type
_entity.pdbx_description
1 polymer ?
#
loop_
_entity_poly.entity_id
_entity_poly.type
_entity_poly.pdbx_seq_one_letter_code
_entity_poly.pdbx_strand_id
1 'polypeptide(L)'
;PRTRRSPRQARIRHALLFLFRNVFKKEFGKVDGIVRAKRKPYIPVVLSREEVDRVIGFMKYPHKLIISLMYGCGLRISECLSLRVHNFNFDMKILTIHDGKGKKDRTVPIPEVLMDDLKAQLERVIELHEQDCQAGFDGTFLYGLLEKKYKNAARELIWQWFFQAKELTFVSENKERRRYHIHETSLQKALRKAVKKAKIPKRVTALTFRHSFATHLL
;
A
#
# COMPACT_ATOMS: atom_id res chain seq x y z
N PRO A 1 6.97 39.95 -2.46
CA PRO A 1 7.31 38.79 -1.61
C PRO A 1 6.29 37.62 -1.74
N ARG A 2 6.56 36.66 -2.63
CA ARG A 2 5.70 35.47 -2.84
C ARG A 2 5.86 34.52 -1.66
N THR A 3 4.96 34.58 -0.69
CA THR A 3 4.93 33.63 0.44
C THR A 3 4.66 32.22 -0.08
N ARG A 4 5.72 31.38 -0.12
CA ARG A 4 5.62 29.93 -0.35
C ARG A 4 4.83 29.29 0.79
N ARG A 5 3.51 29.21 0.67
CA ARG A 5 2.66 28.48 1.62
C ARG A 5 2.77 26.98 1.38
N SER A 6 3.22 26.24 2.38
CA SER A 6 3.55 24.80 2.28
C SER A 6 2.28 23.91 2.36
N PRO A 7 2.31 22.67 1.83
CA PRO A 7 1.22 21.69 2.01
C PRO A 7 0.81 21.45 3.48
N ARG A 8 1.70 21.78 4.42
CA ARG A 8 1.45 21.74 5.87
C ARG A 8 0.35 22.73 6.30
N GLN A 9 0.35 23.94 5.76
CA GLN A 9 -0.64 24.98 6.11
C GLN A 9 -2.05 24.63 5.63
N ALA A 10 -2.18 23.99 4.46
CA ALA A 10 -3.47 23.50 3.98
C ALA A 10 -4.04 22.42 4.92
N ARG A 11 -3.20 21.48 5.38
CA ARG A 11 -3.61 20.44 6.35
C ARG A 11 -4.03 21.04 7.69
N ILE A 12 -3.26 22.00 8.23
CA ILE A 12 -3.61 22.71 9.46
C ILE A 12 -4.95 23.44 9.31
N ARG A 13 -5.18 24.12 8.19
CA ARG A 13 -6.45 24.79 7.91
C ARG A 13 -7.61 23.79 7.88
N HIS A 14 -7.45 22.64 7.24
CA HIS A 14 -8.50 21.60 7.23
C HIS A 14 -8.74 21.01 8.62
N ALA A 15 -7.70 20.81 9.43
CA ALA A 15 -7.84 20.37 10.81
C ALA A 15 -8.59 21.40 11.67
N LEU A 16 -8.29 22.69 11.51
CA LEU A 16 -9.00 23.78 12.20
C LEU A 16 -10.45 23.88 11.75
N LEU A 17 -10.73 23.81 10.44
CA LEU A 17 -12.10 23.80 9.94
C LEU A 17 -12.90 22.60 10.47
N PHE A 18 -12.28 21.42 10.54
CA PHE A 18 -12.89 20.23 11.13
C PHE A 18 -13.18 20.42 12.61
N LEU A 19 -12.22 20.94 13.39
CA LEU A 19 -12.35 21.18 14.82
C LEU A 19 -13.52 22.14 15.11
N PHE A 20 -13.58 23.27 14.43
CA PHE A 20 -14.64 24.26 14.64
C PHE A 20 -16.02 23.74 14.25
N ARG A 21 -16.12 23.07 13.10
CA ARG A 21 -17.40 22.55 12.60
C ARG A 21 -17.91 21.37 13.41
N ASN A 22 -17.06 20.40 13.73
CA ASN A 22 -17.49 19.11 14.29
C ASN A 22 -17.36 19.02 15.81
N VAL A 23 -16.41 19.75 16.42
CA VAL A 23 -16.24 19.74 17.88
C VAL A 23 -16.95 20.94 18.48
N PHE A 24 -16.68 22.16 17.99
CA PHE A 24 -17.28 23.37 18.56
C PHE A 24 -18.66 23.72 18.01
N LYS A 25 -19.16 22.98 16.99
CA LYS A 25 -20.44 23.24 16.29
C LYS A 25 -20.62 24.72 15.88
N LYS A 26 -19.52 25.42 15.59
CA LYS A 26 -19.52 26.82 15.17
C LYS A 26 -18.99 26.91 13.74
N GLU A 27 -19.64 27.73 12.93
CA GLU A 27 -19.14 28.02 11.60
C GLU A 27 -17.89 28.90 11.71
N PHE A 28 -16.86 28.52 10.96
CA PHE A 28 -15.68 29.35 10.82
C PHE A 28 -16.06 30.52 9.91
N GLY A 29 -16.08 31.75 10.46
CA GLY A 29 -16.36 32.95 9.67
C GLY A 29 -15.46 33.04 8.43
N LYS A 30 -15.92 33.75 7.38
CA LYS A 30 -15.13 33.96 6.17
C LYS A 30 -13.83 34.69 6.53
N VAL A 31 -12.71 33.99 6.43
CA VAL A 31 -11.38 34.60 6.54
C VAL A 31 -10.98 35.10 5.16
N ASP A 32 -11.17 36.39 4.94
CA ASP A 32 -10.69 37.07 3.73
C ASP A 32 -9.16 37.15 3.72
N GLY A 33 -8.56 37.04 2.52
CA GLY A 33 -7.10 37.07 2.34
C GLY A 33 -6.39 35.70 2.30
N ILE A 34 -7.11 34.58 2.33
CA ILE A 34 -6.50 33.25 2.11
C ILE A 34 -6.29 33.00 0.61
N VAL A 35 -5.13 33.45 0.10
CA VAL A 35 -4.66 33.05 -1.23
C VAL A 35 -4.37 31.55 -1.22
N ARG A 36 -5.12 30.77 -2.02
CA ARG A 36 -4.85 29.34 -2.21
C ARG A 36 -3.49 29.19 -2.89
N ALA A 37 -2.61 28.40 -2.29
CA ALA A 37 -1.37 28.01 -2.94
C ALA A 37 -1.71 27.17 -4.19
N LYS A 38 -1.54 27.75 -5.38
CA LYS A 38 -1.61 26.99 -6.64
C LYS A 38 -0.47 25.97 -6.63
N ARG A 39 -0.81 24.68 -6.64
CA ARG A 39 0.19 23.62 -6.80
C ARG A 39 0.75 23.76 -8.22
N LYS A 40 2.06 23.94 -8.35
CA LYS A 40 2.72 23.81 -9.65
C LYS A 40 2.59 22.35 -10.12
N PRO A 41 2.28 22.09 -11.39
CA PRO A 41 2.30 20.72 -11.91
C PRO A 41 3.72 20.17 -11.72
N TYR A 42 3.82 19.05 -11.01
CA TYR A 42 5.08 18.33 -10.81
C TYR A 42 5.16 17.25 -11.88
N ILE A 43 6.18 17.32 -12.73
CA ILE A 43 6.43 16.29 -13.73
C ILE A 43 6.98 15.06 -12.99
N PRO A 44 6.31 13.90 -13.07
CA PRO A 44 6.75 12.71 -12.37
C PRO A 44 8.09 12.24 -12.92
N VAL A 45 8.98 11.81 -12.02
CA VAL A 45 10.21 11.10 -12.40
C VAL A 45 9.81 9.70 -12.86
N VAL A 46 10.35 9.28 -14.01
CA VAL A 46 10.19 7.92 -14.56
C VAL A 46 11.55 7.24 -14.70
N LEU A 47 11.52 5.92 -14.62
CA LEU A 47 12.68 5.03 -14.77
C LEU A 47 12.61 4.32 -16.11
N SER A 48 13.75 4.09 -16.76
CA SER A 48 13.86 3.19 -17.90
C SER A 48 13.67 1.73 -17.45
N ARG A 49 13.39 0.82 -18.40
CA ARG A 49 13.26 -0.62 -18.12
C ARG A 49 14.53 -1.19 -17.46
N GLU A 50 15.70 -0.87 -18.00
CA GLU A 50 16.99 -1.27 -17.42
C GLU A 50 17.24 -0.71 -16.02
N GLU A 51 16.79 0.52 -15.73
CA GLU A 51 16.86 1.09 -14.39
C GLU A 51 15.96 0.32 -13.41
N VAL A 52 14.74 -0.04 -13.84
CA VAL A 52 13.80 -0.84 -13.04
C VAL A 52 14.41 -2.21 -12.72
N ASP A 53 14.91 -2.92 -13.73
CA ASP A 53 15.48 -4.26 -13.58
C ASP A 53 16.69 -4.25 -12.66
N ARG A 54 17.58 -3.25 -12.79
CA ARG A 54 18.71 -3.07 -11.86
C ARG A 54 18.26 -2.89 -10.42
N VAL A 55 17.25 -2.06 -10.15
CA VAL A 55 16.76 -1.87 -8.77
C VAL A 55 16.13 -3.16 -8.23
N ILE A 56 15.32 -3.84 -9.04
CA ILE A 56 14.66 -5.10 -8.68
C ILE A 56 15.71 -6.19 -8.38
N GLY A 57 16.79 -6.26 -9.16
CA GLY A 57 17.88 -7.21 -8.95
C GLY A 57 18.61 -7.07 -7.61
N PHE A 58 18.70 -5.86 -7.04
CA PHE A 58 19.32 -5.65 -5.72
C PHE A 58 18.37 -5.87 -4.54
N MET A 59 17.07 -6.08 -4.79
CA MET A 59 16.09 -6.30 -3.75
C MET A 59 15.95 -7.77 -3.39
N LYS A 60 15.73 -8.03 -2.10
CA LYS A 60 15.44 -9.37 -1.58
C LYS A 60 13.94 -9.58 -1.41
N TYR A 61 13.54 -10.84 -1.33
CA TYR A 61 12.22 -11.23 -0.86
C TYR A 61 11.94 -10.65 0.54
N PRO A 62 10.70 -10.21 0.86
CA PRO A 62 9.51 -10.09 0.00
C PRO A 62 9.42 -8.77 -0.78
N HIS A 63 10.34 -7.82 -0.54
CA HIS A 63 10.32 -6.48 -1.12
C HIS A 63 10.44 -6.47 -2.66
N LYS A 64 11.21 -7.42 -3.22
CA LYS A 64 11.33 -7.61 -4.67
C LYS A 64 9.97 -7.84 -5.32
N LEU A 65 9.17 -8.78 -4.79
CA LEU A 65 7.86 -9.13 -5.32
C LEU A 65 6.88 -7.95 -5.21
N ILE A 66 6.90 -7.23 -4.09
CA ILE A 66 6.05 -6.05 -3.88
C ILE A 66 6.33 -4.98 -4.95
N ILE A 67 7.60 -4.60 -5.17
CA ILE A 67 7.92 -3.59 -6.18
C ILE A 67 7.62 -4.10 -7.60
N SER A 68 7.84 -5.38 -7.86
CA SER A 68 7.55 -5.96 -9.16
C SER A 68 6.05 -5.94 -9.46
N LEU A 69 5.18 -6.21 -8.48
CA LEU A 69 3.73 -6.02 -8.61
C LEU A 69 3.33 -4.56 -8.78
N MET A 70 3.96 -3.65 -8.02
CA MET A 70 3.70 -2.21 -8.17
C MET A 70 4.03 -1.70 -9.57
N TYR A 71 5.12 -2.20 -10.16
CA TYR A 71 5.50 -1.90 -11.53
C TYR A 71 4.61 -2.64 -12.54
N GLY A 72 4.40 -3.95 -12.40
CA GLY A 72 3.68 -4.76 -13.37
C GLY A 72 2.16 -4.52 -13.43
N CYS A 73 1.55 -4.16 -12.31
CA CYS A 73 0.11 -3.90 -12.20
C CYS A 73 -0.21 -2.43 -11.90
N GLY A 74 0.81 -1.57 -11.85
CA GLY A 74 0.64 -0.14 -11.58
C GLY A 74 0.02 0.18 -10.22
N LEU A 75 0.23 -0.64 -9.17
CA LEU A 75 -0.44 -0.48 -7.87
C LEU A 75 0.09 0.72 -7.07
N ARG A 76 -0.76 1.29 -6.20
CA ARG A 76 -0.25 2.16 -5.12
C ARG A 76 0.38 1.31 -4.02
N ILE A 77 1.30 1.89 -3.27
CA ILE A 77 1.95 1.18 -2.16
C ILE A 77 0.95 0.66 -1.12
N SER A 78 -0.04 1.48 -0.77
CA SER A 78 -1.10 1.10 0.17
C SER A 78 -1.95 -0.04 -0.38
N GLU A 79 -2.37 0.06 -1.65
CA GLU A 79 -3.17 -0.97 -2.34
C GLU A 79 -2.40 -2.30 -2.41
N CYS A 80 -1.10 -2.26 -2.70
CA CYS A 80 -0.27 -3.46 -2.82
C CYS A 80 -0.03 -4.15 -1.48
N LEU A 81 0.19 -3.38 -0.41
CA LEU A 81 0.40 -3.93 0.94
C LEU A 81 -0.90 -4.44 1.56
N SER A 82 -2.04 -3.86 1.19
CA SER A 82 -3.36 -4.28 1.65
C SER A 82 -3.98 -5.43 0.83
N LEU A 83 -3.23 -6.04 -0.09
CA LEU A 83 -3.73 -7.20 -0.84
C LEU A 83 -3.95 -8.38 0.09
N ARG A 84 -5.05 -9.08 -0.12
CA ARG A 84 -5.45 -10.32 0.55
C ARG A 84 -5.46 -11.48 -0.43
N VAL A 85 -5.52 -12.71 0.09
CA VAL A 85 -5.50 -13.93 -0.72
C VAL A 85 -6.60 -13.93 -1.78
N HIS A 86 -7.83 -13.55 -1.42
CA HIS A 86 -8.98 -13.51 -2.35
C HIS A 86 -8.86 -12.49 -3.49
N ASN A 87 -7.90 -11.57 -3.44
CA ASN A 87 -7.73 -10.59 -4.52
C ASN A 87 -7.14 -11.22 -5.77
N PHE A 88 -6.49 -12.37 -5.64
CA PHE A 88 -5.82 -13.04 -6.75
C PHE A 88 -6.72 -14.09 -7.36
N ASN A 89 -7.04 -13.92 -8.64
CA ASN A 89 -7.59 -14.99 -9.47
C ASN A 89 -6.46 -15.52 -10.37
N PHE A 90 -5.86 -16.65 -9.97
CA PHE A 90 -4.73 -17.25 -10.68
C PHE A 90 -5.14 -17.89 -12.01
N ASP A 91 -6.38 -18.38 -12.13
CA ASP A 91 -6.88 -19.03 -13.35
C ASP A 91 -7.04 -18.01 -14.47
N MET A 92 -7.70 -16.89 -14.17
CA MET A 92 -7.89 -15.78 -15.12
C MET A 92 -6.68 -14.83 -15.18
N LYS A 93 -5.68 -14.99 -14.31
CA LYS A 93 -4.52 -14.10 -14.15
C LYS A 93 -4.95 -12.63 -13.90
N ILE A 94 -5.96 -12.44 -13.06
CA ILE A 94 -6.52 -11.13 -12.73
C ILE A 94 -6.32 -10.83 -11.25
N LEU A 95 -5.87 -9.61 -10.96
CA LEU A 95 -5.84 -9.04 -9.62
C LEU A 95 -7.02 -8.08 -9.44
N THR A 96 -7.87 -8.37 -8.46
CA THR A 96 -8.99 -7.51 -8.07
C THR A 96 -8.57 -6.64 -6.90
N ILE A 97 -8.60 -5.32 -7.09
CA ILE A 97 -8.26 -4.35 -6.05
C ILE A 97 -9.57 -3.77 -5.52
N HIS A 98 -9.92 -4.15 -4.30
CA HIS A 98 -11.02 -3.52 -3.59
C HIS A 98 -10.56 -2.19 -3.00
N ASP A 99 -11.45 -1.20 -3.02
CA ASP A 99 -11.26 0.11 -2.35
C ASP A 99 -10.24 1.07 -3.01
N GLY A 100 -10.24 1.11 -4.34
CA GLY A 100 -9.64 2.21 -5.09
C GLY A 100 -10.32 3.55 -4.76
N LYS A 101 -9.55 4.66 -4.75
CA LYS A 101 -10.04 6.03 -4.50
C LYS A 101 -11.46 6.24 -5.06
N GLY A 102 -12.45 6.39 -4.17
CA GLY A 102 -13.87 6.48 -4.53
C GLY A 102 -14.70 5.22 -4.27
N LYS A 103 -14.16 4.22 -3.54
CA LYS A 103 -14.81 2.92 -3.25
C LYS A 103 -15.22 2.15 -4.51
N LYS A 104 -14.43 2.29 -5.59
CA LYS A 104 -14.65 1.54 -6.83
C LYS A 104 -13.61 0.46 -6.95
N ASP A 105 -14.09 -0.75 -7.13
CA ASP A 105 -13.26 -1.91 -7.39
C ASP A 105 -12.75 -1.85 -8.82
N ARG A 106 -11.52 -2.32 -9.03
CA ARG A 106 -10.93 -2.44 -10.36
C ARG A 106 -10.15 -3.74 -10.48
N THR A 107 -10.16 -4.31 -11.68
CA THR A 107 -9.35 -5.46 -12.04
C THR A 107 -8.13 -5.01 -12.83
N VAL A 108 -7.01 -5.69 -12.62
CA VAL A 108 -5.76 -5.46 -13.36
C VAL A 108 -5.18 -6.82 -13.75
N PRO A 109 -4.74 -7.02 -15.01
CA PRO A 109 -4.09 -8.25 -15.42
C PRO A 109 -2.75 -8.41 -14.70
N ILE A 110 -2.43 -9.65 -14.30
CA ILE A 110 -1.15 -10.00 -13.66
C ILE A 110 -0.16 -10.42 -14.74
N PRO A 111 1.07 -9.87 -14.76
CA PRO A 111 2.12 -10.32 -15.66
C PRO A 111 2.50 -11.79 -15.41
N GLU A 112 2.62 -12.58 -16.48
CA GLU A 112 2.93 -14.02 -16.38
C GLU A 112 4.26 -14.30 -15.68
N VAL A 113 5.25 -13.43 -15.88
CA VAL A 113 6.58 -13.51 -15.24
C VAL A 113 6.50 -13.50 -13.72
N LEU A 114 5.42 -12.95 -13.13
CA LEU A 114 5.22 -12.91 -11.69
C LEU A 114 4.41 -14.08 -11.14
N MET A 115 3.83 -14.94 -11.99
CA MET A 115 2.91 -15.98 -11.54
C MET A 115 3.58 -17.00 -10.62
N ASP A 116 4.80 -17.43 -10.95
CA ASP A 116 5.53 -18.41 -10.15
C ASP A 116 5.92 -17.83 -8.78
N ASP A 117 6.43 -16.58 -8.77
CA ASP A 117 6.75 -15.85 -7.55
C ASP A 117 5.50 -15.65 -6.66
N LEU A 118 4.34 -15.40 -7.27
CA LEU A 118 3.07 -15.23 -6.55
C LEU A 118 2.53 -16.55 -5.99
N LYS A 119 2.63 -17.66 -6.73
CA LYS A 119 2.26 -18.99 -6.23
C LYS A 119 3.15 -19.41 -5.06
N ALA A 120 4.47 -19.21 -5.19
CA ALA A 120 5.40 -19.46 -4.10
C ALA A 120 5.15 -18.53 -2.89
N GLN A 121 4.65 -17.32 -3.10
CA GLN A 121 4.21 -16.45 -2.01
C GLN A 121 2.94 -16.98 -1.34
N LEU A 122 1.99 -17.49 -2.12
CA LEU A 122 0.75 -18.07 -1.59
C LEU A 122 1.03 -19.29 -0.73
N GLU A 123 1.90 -20.19 -1.16
CA GLU A 123 2.32 -21.37 -0.37
C GLU A 123 2.91 -20.95 0.98
N ARG A 124 3.81 -19.97 1.00
CA ARG A 124 4.36 -19.41 2.25
C ARG A 124 3.27 -18.79 3.14
N VAL A 125 2.25 -18.19 2.53
CA VAL A 125 1.12 -17.61 3.29
C VAL A 125 0.30 -18.71 3.95
N ILE A 126 0.06 -19.81 3.24
CA ILE A 126 -0.65 -20.99 3.74
C ILE A 126 0.12 -21.62 4.90
N GLU A 127 1.42 -21.90 4.71
CA GLU A 127 2.28 -22.49 5.75
C GLU A 127 2.31 -21.62 7.02
N LEU A 128 2.50 -20.31 6.87
CA LEU A 128 2.51 -19.40 8.01
C LEU A 128 1.15 -19.35 8.70
N HIS A 129 0.07 -19.37 7.93
CA HIS A 129 -1.29 -19.36 8.46
C HIS A 129 -1.60 -20.63 9.26
N GLU A 130 -1.15 -21.80 8.79
CA GLU A 130 -1.28 -23.07 9.53
C GLU A 130 -0.50 -23.05 10.84
N GLN A 131 0.74 -22.54 10.83
CA GLN A 131 1.55 -22.35 12.04
C GLN A 131 0.88 -21.41 13.04
N ASP A 132 0.33 -20.29 12.56
CA ASP A 132 -0.37 -19.34 13.40
C ASP A 132 -1.65 -19.95 14.00
N CYS A 133 -2.40 -20.70 13.20
CA CYS A 133 -3.59 -21.44 13.65
C CYS A 133 -3.26 -22.40 14.80
N GLN A 134 -2.13 -23.11 14.71
CA GLN A 134 -1.64 -24.00 15.77
C GLN A 134 -1.19 -23.21 17.02
N ALA A 135 -0.57 -22.04 16.82
CA ALA A 135 -0.14 -21.16 17.91
C ALA A 135 -1.30 -20.40 18.61
N GLY A 136 -2.54 -20.52 18.10
CA GLY A 136 -3.72 -19.91 18.69
C GLY A 136 -3.85 -18.41 18.46
N PHE A 137 -3.51 -17.92 17.25
CA PHE A 137 -3.70 -16.51 16.89
C PHE A 137 -5.18 -16.12 16.64
N ASP A 138 -5.50 -14.84 16.86
CA ASP A 138 -6.86 -14.30 16.82
C ASP A 138 -7.30 -13.80 15.42
N GLY A 139 -6.49 -14.06 14.40
CA GLY A 139 -6.78 -13.69 13.00
C GLY A 139 -6.14 -12.38 12.52
N THR A 140 -6.63 -11.86 11.40
CA THR A 140 -6.20 -10.55 10.85
C THR A 140 -7.17 -9.42 11.17
N PHE A 141 -6.70 -8.19 10.98
CA PHE A 141 -7.55 -7.02 11.00
C PHE A 141 -8.49 -7.03 9.79
N LEU A 142 -9.80 -7.13 10.07
CA LEU A 142 -10.87 -6.90 9.10
C LEU A 142 -11.43 -5.48 9.26
N TYR A 143 -11.99 -4.92 8.19
CA TYR A 143 -12.56 -3.57 8.23
C TYR A 143 -14.09 -3.60 8.35
N GLY A 144 -14.63 -2.71 9.19
CA GLY A 144 -16.04 -2.34 9.20
C GLY A 144 -16.97 -3.45 9.70
N LEU A 145 -18.08 -3.65 8.99
CA LEU A 145 -19.15 -4.56 9.40
C LEU A 145 -18.81 -6.05 9.19
N LEU A 146 -17.75 -6.36 8.43
CA LEU A 146 -17.33 -7.74 8.15
C LEU A 146 -16.92 -8.46 9.43
N GLU A 147 -16.14 -7.80 10.28
CA GLU A 147 -15.70 -8.37 11.56
C GLU A 147 -16.87 -8.64 12.50
N LYS A 148 -17.86 -7.74 12.51
CA LYS A 148 -19.07 -7.89 13.35
C LYS A 148 -20.02 -8.97 12.82
N LYS A 149 -20.12 -9.10 11.50
CA LYS A 149 -21.04 -10.02 10.83
C LYS A 149 -20.48 -11.45 10.77
N TYR A 150 -19.17 -11.61 10.61
CA TYR A 150 -18.51 -12.91 10.46
C TYR A 150 -17.34 -13.03 11.42
N LYS A 151 -17.59 -13.59 12.61
CA LYS A 151 -16.59 -13.72 13.69
C LYS A 151 -15.38 -14.59 13.30
N ASN A 152 -15.57 -15.59 12.44
CA ASN A 152 -14.51 -16.50 12.02
C ASN A 152 -13.75 -16.04 10.76
N ALA A 153 -14.26 -15.03 10.05
CA ALA A 153 -13.65 -14.57 8.79
C ALA A 153 -12.20 -14.10 9.00
N ALA A 154 -11.87 -13.55 10.17
CA ALA A 154 -10.52 -13.10 10.48
C ALA A 154 -9.48 -14.24 10.51
N ARG A 155 -9.92 -15.48 10.75
CA ARG A 155 -9.11 -16.69 10.82
C ARG A 155 -9.12 -17.49 9.52
N GLU A 156 -9.93 -17.13 8.54
CA GLU A 156 -9.93 -17.83 7.26
C GLU A 156 -8.75 -17.37 6.39
N LEU A 157 -8.17 -18.31 5.63
CA LEU A 157 -7.07 -18.05 4.71
C LEU A 157 -7.40 -16.94 3.68
N ILE A 158 -8.65 -16.95 3.19
CA ILE A 158 -9.18 -16.04 2.16
C ILE A 158 -8.99 -14.56 2.54
N TRP A 159 -9.09 -14.27 3.83
CA TRP A 159 -8.97 -12.93 4.38
C TRP A 159 -7.57 -12.60 4.89
N GLN A 160 -6.62 -13.53 4.88
CA GLN A 160 -5.26 -13.24 5.32
C GLN A 160 -4.58 -12.24 4.37
N TRP A 161 -3.66 -11.43 4.91
CA TRP A 161 -2.83 -10.54 4.12
C TRP A 161 -1.90 -11.35 3.22
N PHE A 162 -1.77 -10.97 1.96
CA PHE A 162 -0.85 -11.65 1.05
C PHE A 162 0.62 -11.35 1.41
N PHE A 163 0.90 -10.13 1.85
CA PHE A 163 2.21 -9.71 2.34
C PHE A 163 2.20 -9.58 3.86
N GLN A 164 2.45 -10.70 4.55
CA GLN A 164 2.38 -10.81 6.00
C GLN A 164 3.57 -10.16 6.72
N ALA A 165 3.32 -9.46 7.82
CA ALA A 165 4.37 -9.05 8.74
C ALA A 165 5.05 -10.29 9.35
N LYS A 166 6.32 -10.18 9.73
CA LYS A 166 7.06 -11.29 10.35
C LYS A 166 6.52 -11.63 11.73
N GLU A 167 6.25 -10.60 12.53
CA GLU A 167 5.81 -10.72 13.91
C GLU A 167 4.31 -10.46 14.04
N LEU A 168 3.69 -11.12 15.00
CA LEU A 168 2.31 -10.83 15.40
C LEU A 168 2.26 -9.50 16.13
N THR A 169 1.22 -8.72 15.85
CA THR A 169 0.94 -7.47 16.53
C THR A 169 0.03 -7.76 17.72
N PHE A 170 0.49 -7.42 18.91
CA PHE A 170 -0.33 -7.50 20.12
C PHE A 170 -1.21 -6.25 20.23
N VAL A 171 -2.53 -6.46 20.27
CA VAL A 171 -3.52 -5.38 20.43
C VAL A 171 -3.91 -5.32 21.90
N SER A 172 -3.43 -4.30 22.60
CA SER A 172 -3.65 -4.14 24.05
C SER A 172 -5.12 -3.95 24.43
N GLU A 173 -5.92 -3.38 23.54
CA GLU A 173 -7.35 -3.08 23.78
C GLU A 173 -8.18 -4.35 23.98
N ASN A 174 -7.94 -5.38 23.16
CA ASN A 174 -8.70 -6.64 23.19
C ASN A 174 -7.88 -7.84 23.71
N LYS A 175 -6.59 -7.65 24.04
CA LYS A 175 -5.63 -8.71 24.39
C LYS A 175 -5.45 -9.78 23.30
N GLU A 176 -5.64 -9.38 22.04
CA GLU A 176 -5.57 -10.28 20.90
C GLU A 176 -4.22 -10.18 20.17
N ARG A 177 -3.76 -11.31 19.63
CA ARG A 177 -2.57 -11.38 18.78
C ARG A 177 -3.01 -11.49 17.32
N ARG A 178 -2.89 -10.38 16.60
CA ARG A 178 -3.32 -10.28 15.20
C ARG A 178 -2.15 -10.08 14.27
N ARG A 179 -2.27 -10.60 13.05
CA ARG A 179 -1.26 -10.37 12.01
C ARG A 179 -1.63 -9.17 11.16
N TYR A 180 -0.66 -8.27 10.99
CA TYR A 180 -0.75 -7.15 10.07
C TYR A 180 0.04 -7.44 8.79
N HIS A 181 -0.15 -6.62 7.76
CA HIS A 181 0.71 -6.69 6.59
C HIS A 181 2.07 -6.04 6.86
N ILE A 182 3.03 -6.24 5.96
CA ILE A 182 4.35 -5.61 6.04
C ILE A 182 4.19 -4.09 6.11
N HIS A 183 4.91 -3.46 7.05
CA HIS A 183 4.86 -2.01 7.19
C HIS A 183 5.57 -1.30 6.04
N GLU A 184 4.95 -0.23 5.51
CA GLU A 184 5.44 0.56 4.37
C GLU A 184 6.89 1.02 4.55
N THR A 185 7.28 1.43 5.76
CA THR A 185 8.64 1.94 6.00
C THR A 185 9.71 0.88 5.79
N SER A 186 9.39 -0.40 5.99
CA SER A 186 10.32 -1.51 5.70
C SER A 186 10.62 -1.57 4.21
N LEU A 187 9.58 -1.53 3.37
CA LEU A 187 9.71 -1.48 1.92
C LEU A 187 10.48 -0.23 1.46
N GLN A 188 10.14 0.95 2.00
CA GLN A 188 10.82 2.19 1.63
C GLN A 188 12.32 2.16 2.00
N LYS A 189 12.68 1.59 3.15
CA LYS A 189 14.08 1.43 3.57
C LYS A 189 14.82 0.47 2.64
N ALA A 190 14.21 -0.68 2.30
CA ALA A 190 14.78 -1.64 1.38
C ALA A 190 14.99 -1.03 -0.02
N LEU A 191 13.99 -0.32 -0.53
CA LEU A 191 14.05 0.37 -1.81
C LEU A 191 15.16 1.42 -1.85
N ARG A 192 15.29 2.27 -0.81
CA ARG A 192 16.38 3.25 -0.73
C ARG A 192 17.76 2.60 -0.79
N LYS A 193 17.94 1.46 -0.11
CA LYS A 193 19.20 0.68 -0.15
C LYS A 193 19.47 0.14 -1.56
N ALA A 194 18.46 -0.42 -2.22
CA ALA A 194 18.58 -0.96 -3.57
C ALA A 194 18.90 0.12 -4.60
N VAL A 195 18.22 1.27 -4.54
CA VAL A 195 18.47 2.42 -5.43
C VAL A 195 19.89 2.96 -5.25
N LYS A 196 20.38 3.04 -4.00
CA LYS A 196 21.76 3.45 -3.72
C LYS A 196 22.77 2.47 -4.34
N LYS A 197 22.52 1.16 -4.25
CA LYS A 197 23.37 0.12 -4.87
C LYS A 197 23.32 0.17 -6.40
N ALA A 198 22.15 0.42 -6.97
CA ALA A 198 21.94 0.56 -8.41
C ALA A 198 22.57 1.83 -9.01
N LYS A 199 23.09 2.75 -8.18
CA LYS A 199 23.73 4.02 -8.59
C LYS A 199 22.86 4.86 -9.54
N ILE A 200 21.54 4.89 -9.30
CA ILE A 200 20.61 5.65 -10.15
C ILE A 200 20.60 7.13 -9.71
N PRO A 201 20.91 8.09 -10.61
CA PRO A 201 20.98 9.51 -10.28
C PRO A 201 19.60 10.20 -10.26
N LYS A 202 18.54 9.45 -9.91
CA LYS A 202 17.15 9.92 -9.90
C LYS A 202 16.55 9.74 -8.52
N ARG A 203 15.62 10.63 -8.14
CA ARG A 203 14.85 10.47 -6.90
C ARG A 203 13.79 9.37 -7.07
N VAL A 204 14.17 8.15 -6.74
CA VAL A 204 13.28 6.98 -6.82
C VAL A 204 12.47 6.81 -5.54
N THR A 205 11.17 6.63 -5.70
CA THR A 205 10.21 6.28 -4.65
C THR A 205 9.33 5.14 -5.13
N ALA A 206 8.55 4.51 -4.25
CA ALA A 206 7.62 3.46 -4.66
C ALA A 206 6.62 3.94 -5.73
N LEU A 207 6.21 5.22 -5.64
CA LEU A 207 5.33 5.85 -6.62
C LEU A 207 5.99 6.01 -8.01
N THR A 208 7.32 6.14 -8.06
CA THR A 208 8.08 6.23 -9.32
C THR A 208 7.84 4.99 -10.20
N PHE A 209 7.78 3.78 -9.61
CA PHE A 209 7.51 2.54 -10.38
C PHE A 209 6.12 2.55 -11.02
N ARG A 210 5.10 3.03 -10.30
CA ARG A 210 3.76 3.20 -10.85
C ARG A 210 3.74 4.23 -11.99
N HIS A 211 4.49 5.33 -11.85
CA HIS A 211 4.60 6.31 -12.93
C HIS A 211 5.32 5.76 -14.16
N SER A 212 6.39 4.98 -13.96
CA SER A 212 7.08 4.28 -15.05
C SER A 212 6.15 3.31 -15.76
N PHE A 213 5.36 2.52 -15.01
CA PHE A 213 4.36 1.61 -15.60
C PHE A 213 3.40 2.32 -16.53
N ALA A 214 2.77 3.40 -16.05
CA ALA A 214 1.83 4.17 -16.85
C ALA A 214 2.47 4.75 -18.11
N THR A 215 3.76 5.12 -18.03
CA THR A 215 4.50 5.69 -19.17
C THR A 215 4.92 4.60 -20.16
N HIS A 216 5.25 3.40 -19.69
CA HIS A 216 5.68 2.28 -20.53
C HIS A 216 4.51 1.55 -21.24
N LEU A 217 3.27 1.87 -20.87
CA LEU A 217 2.06 1.40 -21.52
C LEU A 217 1.53 2.36 -22.60
N LEU A 218 2.03 3.60 -22.63
CA LEU A 218 1.73 4.58 -23.69
C LEU A 218 2.66 4.34 -24.88
#